data_AF-A0A354IBF1-F1
#
_entry.id   AF-A0A354IBF1-F1
#
_cell.length_a   1.000
_cell.length_b   1.000
_cell.length_c   1.000
_cell.angle_alpha   90.00
_cell.angle_beta   90.00
_cell.angle_gamma   90.00
#
_symmetry.space_group_name_H-M   'P 1'
#
loop_
_entity.id
_entity.type
_entity.pdbx_description
1 polymer ?
#
loop_
_entity_poly.entity_id
_entity_poly.type
_entity_poly.pdbx_seq_one_letter_code
_entity_poly.pdbx_strand_id
1 'polypeptide(L)'
;VTDIKYYYENNSLTLINNLISTFDTGISNVQIEEIDLNDLSKMLPKSILDDVMGKIKNYLTETPKNSFRISGRTDTAFFNIESSGNEEPKITTIKLKHGKSLYSFDFEDESDGTRRLFDLMDILLSNENDTVYIIDELERSLHPKLTEHFLQLFSERHKEHKIQLIFTTHETSIMDQNLFRRDEIWFIEKDNENNSGIYSLDRFKERYDRKLSKAYLEGRYGAIPVFNNFKFRKEV
;
A
#
# COMPACT_ATOMS: atom_id res chain seq x y z
N VAL A 1 -13.46 0.22 3.30
CA VAL A 1 -12.98 1.13 4.36
C VAL A 1 -11.76 0.47 4.96
N THR A 2 -10.60 1.11 4.94
CA THR A 2 -9.40 0.54 5.56
C THR A 2 -9.52 0.66 7.07
N ASP A 3 -9.37 -0.43 7.82
CA ASP A 3 -9.41 -0.39 9.27
C ASP A 3 -8.04 0.05 9.83
N ILE A 4 -7.82 1.36 9.93
CA ILE A 4 -6.55 1.92 10.44
C ILE A 4 -6.40 1.67 11.95
N LYS A 5 -7.39 1.06 12.62
CA LYS A 5 -7.31 0.76 14.06
C LYS A 5 -6.14 -0.14 14.41
N TYR A 6 -5.67 -0.98 13.48
CA TYR A 6 -4.51 -1.84 13.68
C TYR A 6 -3.26 -1.06 14.12
N TYR A 7 -3.10 0.19 13.69
CA TYR A 7 -1.93 1.01 14.02
C TYR A 7 -1.96 1.63 15.42
N TYR A 8 -3.09 1.55 16.12
CA TYR A 8 -3.23 2.17 17.45
C TYR A 8 -3.75 1.22 18.52
N GLU A 9 -3.58 -0.09 18.31
CA GLU A 9 -3.85 -1.11 19.32
C GLU A 9 -2.58 -1.93 19.57
N ASN A 10 -2.17 -2.05 20.83
CA ASN A 10 -0.89 -2.71 21.19
C ASN A 10 -0.79 -4.15 20.67
N ASN A 11 -1.89 -4.91 20.70
CA ASN A 11 -1.93 -6.28 20.17
C ASN A 11 -1.71 -6.31 18.65
N SER A 12 -2.31 -5.35 17.94
CA SER A 12 -2.24 -5.20 16.49
C SER A 12 -0.87 -4.67 16.03
N LEU A 13 -0.20 -3.85 16.84
CA LEU A 13 1.16 -3.37 16.58
C LEU A 13 2.20 -4.49 16.58
N THR A 14 1.99 -5.55 17.36
CA THR A 14 2.89 -6.70 17.32
C THR A 14 2.81 -7.39 15.95
N LEU A 15 1.60 -7.51 15.39
CA LEU A 15 1.41 -8.05 14.04
C LEU A 15 2.06 -7.14 12.97
N ILE A 16 1.85 -5.82 13.06
CA ILE A 16 2.47 -4.83 12.16
C ILE A 16 4.00 -4.95 12.21
N ASN A 17 4.58 -5.01 13.42
CA ASN A 17 6.02 -5.13 13.62
C ASN A 17 6.58 -6.44 13.07
N ASN A 18 5.88 -7.55 13.27
CA ASN A 18 6.28 -8.82 12.68
C ASN A 18 6.22 -8.76 11.15
N LEU A 19 5.14 -8.20 10.58
CA LEU A 19 4.95 -8.13 9.14
C LEU A 19 5.98 -7.22 8.47
N ILE A 20 6.18 -5.99 8.99
CA ILE A 20 7.14 -5.04 8.42
C ILE A 20 8.57 -5.56 8.45
N SER A 21 8.92 -6.34 9.48
CA SER A 21 10.25 -6.96 9.58
C SER A 21 10.55 -7.95 8.45
N THR A 22 9.51 -8.46 7.77
CA THR A 22 9.68 -9.36 6.61
C THR A 22 9.99 -8.65 5.30
N PHE A 23 9.83 -7.32 5.25
CA PHE A 23 10.00 -6.51 4.04
C PHE A 23 11.36 -5.78 3.96
N ASP A 24 12.32 -6.12 4.83
CA ASP A 24 13.70 -5.59 4.79
C ASP A 24 13.79 -4.05 4.65
N THR A 25 12.86 -3.32 5.27
CA THR A 25 12.80 -1.85 5.19
C THR A 25 13.82 -1.15 6.10
N GLY A 26 14.50 -1.89 6.96
CA GLY A 26 15.33 -1.36 8.05
C GLY A 26 14.56 -0.98 9.31
N ILE A 27 13.22 -0.93 9.25
CA ILE A 27 12.36 -0.64 10.40
C ILE A 27 12.40 -1.83 11.35
N SER A 28 12.87 -1.59 12.57
CA SER A 28 12.93 -2.59 13.64
C SER A 28 11.72 -2.52 14.55
N ASN A 29 11.08 -1.35 14.67
CA ASN A 29 9.91 -1.19 15.51
C ASN A 29 9.03 0.01 15.09
N VAL A 30 7.73 -0.21 15.04
CA VAL A 30 6.66 0.79 14.95
C VAL A 30 6.06 0.90 16.35
N GLN A 31 6.04 2.11 16.88
CA GLN A 31 5.53 2.41 18.23
C GLN A 31 4.52 3.54 18.18
N ILE A 32 3.61 3.58 19.15
CA ILE A 32 2.70 4.71 19.35
C ILE A 32 3.39 5.72 20.26
N GLU A 33 3.31 6.99 19.91
CA GLU A 33 3.76 8.10 20.73
C GLU A 33 2.63 9.10 20.93
N GLU A 34 2.53 9.66 22.13
CA GLU A 34 1.58 10.73 22.46
C GLU A 34 2.17 12.07 22.04
N ILE A 35 1.35 12.89 21.37
CA ILE A 35 1.74 14.21 20.86
C ILE A 35 0.75 15.27 21.32
N ASP A 36 1.13 16.54 21.22
CA ASP A 36 0.22 17.64 21.51
C ASP A 36 -0.52 18.14 20.25
N LEU A 37 -1.45 19.09 20.45
CA LEU A 37 -2.21 19.68 19.36
C LEU A 37 -1.34 20.51 18.40
N ASN A 38 -0.25 21.11 18.89
CA ASN A 38 0.65 21.89 18.04
C ASN A 38 1.38 20.97 17.06
N ASP A 39 1.84 19.81 17.50
CA ASP A 39 2.48 18.82 16.66
C ASP A 39 1.50 18.25 15.64
N LEU A 40 0.27 17.91 16.05
CA LEU A 40 -0.78 17.49 15.12
C LEU A 40 -1.04 18.56 14.05
N SER A 41 -1.04 19.84 14.43
CA SER A 41 -1.27 20.95 13.49
C SER A 41 -0.16 21.14 12.45
N LYS A 42 1.06 20.65 12.72
CA LYS A 42 2.17 20.65 11.76
C LYS A 42 2.06 19.48 10.78
N MET A 43 1.55 18.34 11.24
CA MET A 43 1.40 17.12 10.45
C MET A 43 0.22 17.16 9.47
N LEU A 44 -0.84 17.90 9.81
CA LEU A 44 -2.07 17.92 9.03
C LEU A 44 -2.28 19.23 8.26
N PRO A 45 -2.79 19.15 7.00
CA PRO A 45 -3.32 20.32 6.32
C PRO A 45 -4.42 20.99 7.15
N LYS A 46 -4.42 22.33 7.16
CA LYS A 46 -5.36 23.12 7.98
C LYS A 46 -6.83 22.74 7.76
N SER A 47 -7.22 22.48 6.52
CA SER A 47 -8.59 22.06 6.18
C SER A 47 -9.00 20.74 6.84
N ILE A 48 -8.08 19.78 6.93
CA ILE A 48 -8.31 18.49 7.58
C ILE A 48 -8.36 18.67 9.09
N LEU A 49 -7.43 19.45 9.65
CA LEU A 49 -7.41 19.76 11.07
C LEU A 49 -8.73 20.41 11.52
N ASP A 50 -9.21 21.40 10.77
CA ASP A 50 -10.46 22.10 11.07
C ASP A 50 -11.68 21.14 11.04
N ASP A 51 -11.74 20.21 10.08
CA ASP A 51 -12.80 19.18 10.00
C ASP A 51 -12.73 18.19 11.17
N VAL A 52 -11.54 17.71 11.51
CA VAL A 52 -11.31 16.80 12.66
C VAL A 52 -11.70 17.47 13.97
N MET A 53 -11.26 18.71 14.19
CA MET A 53 -11.59 19.48 15.40
C MET A 53 -13.08 19.81 15.48
N GLY A 54 -13.72 20.10 14.34
CA GLY A 54 -15.17 20.27 14.24
C GLY A 54 -15.93 19.03 14.70
N LYS A 55 -15.52 17.84 14.23
CA LYS A 55 -16.10 16.55 14.64
C LYS A 55 -15.93 16.30 16.13
N ILE A 56 -14.73 16.49 16.67
CA ILE A 56 -14.45 16.31 18.11
C ILE A 56 -15.34 17.21 18.95
N LYS A 57 -15.46 18.49 18.58
CA LYS A 57 -16.30 19.45 19.31
C LYS A 57 -17.76 19.01 19.34
N ASN A 58 -18.30 18.56 18.20
CA ASN A 58 -19.68 18.07 18.13
C ASN A 58 -19.89 16.84 19.05
N TYR A 59 -18.96 15.87 19.03
CA TYR A 59 -19.01 14.70 19.90
C TYR A 59 -19.01 15.05 21.39
N LEU A 60 -18.13 15.98 21.78
CA LEU A 60 -18.03 16.46 23.17
C LEU A 60 -19.30 17.21 23.62
N THR A 61 -19.98 17.92 22.70
CA THR A 61 -21.23 18.64 23.03
C THR A 61 -22.46 17.72 23.09
N GLU A 62 -22.55 16.72 22.21
CA GLU A 62 -23.75 15.88 22.08
C GLU A 62 -23.75 14.69 23.06
N THR A 63 -22.57 14.13 23.37
CA THR A 63 -22.44 12.94 24.22
C THR A 63 -21.23 13.05 25.19
N PRO A 64 -21.26 13.99 26.15
CA PRO A 64 -20.10 14.32 27.00
C PRO A 64 -19.59 13.19 27.91
N LYS A 65 -20.32 12.06 28.05
CA LYS A 65 -19.90 10.91 28.86
C LYS A 65 -19.47 9.69 28.06
N ASN A 66 -19.53 9.73 26.73
CA ASN A 66 -19.14 8.60 25.91
C ASN A 66 -17.67 8.69 25.53
N SER A 67 -17.00 7.54 25.51
CA SER A 67 -15.71 7.44 24.86
C SER A 67 -15.86 7.59 23.35
N PHE A 68 -14.90 8.27 22.73
CA PHE A 68 -14.79 8.32 21.29
C PHE A 68 -13.36 8.05 20.86
N ARG A 69 -13.22 7.57 19.62
CA ARG A 69 -11.94 7.38 18.96
C ARG A 69 -12.08 7.82 17.51
N ILE A 70 -11.21 8.74 17.09
CA ILE A 70 -11.09 9.21 15.72
C ILE A 70 -9.68 8.87 15.27
N SER A 71 -9.55 8.00 14.27
CA SER A 71 -8.28 7.65 13.66
C SER A 71 -8.28 8.13 12.21
N GLY A 72 -7.13 8.60 11.73
CA GLY A 72 -6.98 9.07 10.38
C GLY A 72 -5.55 8.91 9.87
N ARG A 73 -5.43 8.87 8.55
CA ARG A 73 -4.17 8.75 7.82
C ARG A 73 -4.17 9.72 6.66
N THR A 74 -3.06 10.40 6.46
CA THR A 74 -2.70 11.11 5.22
C THR A 74 -1.57 10.33 4.53
N ASP A 75 -1.11 10.83 3.39
CA ASP A 75 0.09 10.32 2.71
C ASP A 75 1.35 10.45 3.58
N THR A 76 1.40 11.39 4.52
CA THR A 76 2.58 11.69 5.35
C THR A 76 2.38 11.50 6.86
N ALA A 77 1.16 11.26 7.33
CA ALA A 77 0.87 11.22 8.76
C ALA A 77 -0.18 10.17 9.15
N PHE A 78 -0.02 9.67 10.36
CA PHE A 78 -1.00 8.87 11.08
C PHE A 78 -1.41 9.65 12.32
N PHE A 79 -2.69 9.65 12.67
CA PHE A 79 -3.13 10.21 13.93
C PHE A 79 -4.32 9.45 14.51
N ASN A 80 -4.36 9.38 15.83
CA ASN A 80 -5.46 8.83 16.59
C ASN A 80 -5.76 9.74 17.77
N ILE A 81 -7.02 10.12 17.89
CA ILE A 81 -7.54 10.99 18.94
C ILE A 81 -8.58 10.19 19.70
N GLU A 82 -8.31 9.94 20.97
CA GLU A 82 -9.19 9.19 21.85
C GLU A 82 -9.51 10.00 23.10
N SER A 83 -10.74 9.87 23.59
CA SER A 83 -11.13 10.41 24.89
C SER A 83 -11.95 9.36 25.62
N SER A 84 -11.69 9.20 26.91
CA SER A 84 -12.40 8.29 27.80
C SER A 84 -13.21 9.11 28.81
N GLY A 85 -14.43 9.49 28.43
CA GLY A 85 -15.34 10.23 29.32
C GLY A 85 -14.96 11.71 29.42
N ASN A 86 -14.68 12.19 30.65
CA ASN A 86 -14.41 13.60 30.93
C ASN A 86 -12.92 13.99 30.86
N GLU A 87 -12.05 13.08 30.45
CA GLU A 87 -10.61 13.37 30.33
C GLU A 87 -10.30 14.15 29.04
N GLU A 88 -9.24 14.97 29.09
CA GLU A 88 -8.76 15.65 27.89
C GLU A 88 -8.43 14.63 26.78
N PRO A 89 -8.79 14.90 25.52
CA PRO A 89 -8.50 13.98 24.43
C PRO A 89 -7.00 13.75 24.30
N LYS A 90 -6.61 12.48 24.29
CA LYS A 90 -5.26 12.04 24.02
C LYS A 90 -5.04 11.95 22.52
N ILE A 91 -3.96 12.57 22.03
CA ILE A 91 -3.56 12.53 20.62
C ILE A 91 -2.33 11.65 20.50
N THR A 92 -2.37 10.70 19.56
CA THR A 92 -1.30 9.73 19.34
C THR A 92 -0.97 9.61 17.86
N THR A 93 0.30 9.35 17.56
CA THR A 93 0.81 9.06 16.22
C THR A 93 1.67 7.81 16.23
N ILE A 94 2.01 7.29 15.05
CA ILE A 94 3.03 6.26 14.93
C ILE A 94 4.41 6.91 14.76
N LYS A 95 5.41 6.26 15.32
CA LYS A 95 6.82 6.60 15.18
C LYS A 95 7.60 5.35 14.80
N LEU A 96 8.58 5.50 13.92
CA LEU A 96 9.33 4.38 13.36
C LEU A 96 10.76 4.39 13.90
N LYS A 97 11.25 3.22 14.33
CA LYS A 97 12.65 3.01 14.72
C LYS A 97 13.33 2.12 13.71
N HIS A 98 14.55 2.49 13.36
CA HIS A 98 15.37 1.79 12.38
C HIS A 98 16.53 1.08 13.07
N GLY A 99 16.64 -0.24 12.89
CA GLY A 99 17.71 -1.06 13.47
C GLY A 99 17.95 -0.77 14.96
N LYS A 100 19.16 -0.27 15.27
CA LYS A 100 19.61 0.12 16.62
C LYS A 100 19.62 1.64 16.86
N SER A 101 18.94 2.41 16.00
CA SER A 101 18.83 3.85 16.18
C SER A 101 18.24 4.18 17.55
N LEU A 102 18.82 5.19 18.21
CA LEU A 102 18.26 5.75 19.44
C LEU A 102 17.10 6.71 19.14
N TYR A 103 17.01 7.20 17.91
CA TYR A 103 15.98 8.14 17.46
C TYR A 103 14.83 7.39 16.78
N SER A 104 13.63 7.87 17.04
CA SER A 104 12.42 7.58 16.28
C SER A 104 12.22 8.63 15.19
N PHE A 105 11.61 8.21 14.09
CA PHE A 105 11.32 9.02 12.92
C PHE A 105 9.81 9.17 12.76
N ASP A 106 9.40 10.29 12.18
CA ASP A 106 8.03 10.51 11.75
C ASP A 106 7.74 9.73 10.48
N PHE A 107 6.47 9.42 10.23
CA PHE A 107 6.07 8.74 9.00
C PHE A 107 6.39 9.57 7.73
N GLU A 108 6.43 10.89 7.86
CA GLU A 108 6.83 11.81 6.79
C GLU A 108 8.33 11.69 6.43
N ASP A 109 9.18 11.26 7.38
CA ASP A 109 10.61 11.07 7.14
C ASP A 109 10.92 9.80 6.32
N GLU A 110 9.95 8.90 6.20
CA GLU A 110 10.13 7.62 5.53
C GLU A 110 10.22 7.75 4.01
N SER A 111 10.91 6.78 3.39
CA SER A 111 11.00 6.73 1.93
C SER A 111 9.61 6.51 1.30
N ASP A 112 9.44 6.94 0.04
CA ASP A 112 8.22 6.68 -0.73
C ASP A 112 7.88 5.18 -0.79
N GLY A 113 8.90 4.32 -0.90
CA GLY A 113 8.71 2.87 -0.91
C GLY A 113 8.21 2.34 0.43
N THR A 114 8.74 2.84 1.54
CA THR A 114 8.24 2.50 2.89
C THR A 114 6.79 2.93 3.05
N ARG A 115 6.46 4.18 2.71
CA ARG A 115 5.08 4.68 2.82
C ARG A 115 4.11 3.88 1.96
N ARG A 116 4.51 3.55 0.73
CA ARG A 116 3.76 2.66 -0.16
C ARG A 116 3.57 1.28 0.45
N LEU A 117 4.58 0.71 1.09
CA LEU A 117 4.44 -0.56 1.77
C LEU A 117 3.36 -0.48 2.86
N PHE A 118 3.30 0.60 3.65
CA PHE A 118 2.21 0.78 4.61
C PHE A 118 0.82 0.84 3.95
N ASP A 119 0.68 1.38 2.73
CA ASP A 119 -0.59 1.30 1.98
C ASP A 119 -0.95 -0.15 1.61
N LEU A 120 0.05 -0.96 1.30
CA LEU A 120 -0.14 -2.37 0.96
C LEU A 120 -0.40 -3.22 2.20
N MET A 121 0.24 -2.91 3.33
CA MET A 121 0.01 -3.59 4.61
C MET A 121 -1.45 -3.46 5.05
N ASP A 122 -2.08 -2.29 4.83
CA ASP A 122 -3.51 -2.08 5.08
C ASP A 122 -4.40 -3.13 4.38
N ILE A 123 -4.01 -3.53 3.17
CA ILE A 123 -4.73 -4.52 2.36
C ILE A 123 -4.49 -5.93 2.91
N LEU A 124 -3.24 -6.25 3.28
CA LEU A 124 -2.88 -7.53 3.91
C LEU A 124 -3.56 -7.75 5.27
N LEU A 125 -3.73 -6.69 6.05
CA LEU A 125 -4.33 -6.73 7.38
C LEU A 125 -5.86 -6.71 7.34
N SER A 126 -6.45 -6.44 6.17
CA SER A 126 -7.90 -6.41 6.02
C SER A 126 -8.54 -7.77 6.31
N ASN A 127 -9.62 -7.74 7.08
CA ASN A 127 -10.47 -8.89 7.38
C ASN A 127 -11.84 -8.80 6.69
N GLU A 128 -12.03 -7.82 5.82
CA GLU A 128 -13.29 -7.59 5.12
C GLU A 128 -13.52 -8.69 4.09
N ASN A 129 -14.53 -9.53 4.30
CA ASN A 129 -14.96 -10.49 3.28
C ASN A 129 -15.73 -9.78 2.15
N ASP A 130 -15.82 -10.44 1.00
CA ASP A 130 -16.54 -9.96 -0.19
C ASP A 130 -16.02 -8.59 -0.69
N THR A 131 -14.70 -8.39 -0.64
CA THR A 131 -14.03 -7.13 -0.99
C THR A 131 -13.10 -7.29 -2.20
N VAL A 132 -13.12 -6.30 -3.10
CA VAL A 132 -12.20 -6.22 -4.25
C VAL A 132 -11.31 -4.99 -4.11
N TYR A 133 -10.00 -5.20 -4.10
CA TYR A 133 -8.99 -4.16 -4.15
C TYR A 133 -8.54 -3.97 -5.60
N ILE A 134 -8.56 -2.72 -6.08
CA ILE A 134 -8.08 -2.34 -7.41
C ILE A 134 -6.93 -1.36 -7.23
N ILE A 135 -5.74 -1.74 -7.70
CA ILE A 135 -4.52 -0.94 -7.51
C ILE A 135 -3.85 -0.70 -8.86
N ASP A 136 -3.70 0.58 -9.21
CA ASP A 136 -2.86 0.95 -10.35
C ASP A 136 -1.38 0.98 -9.91
N GLU A 137 -0.51 0.40 -10.72
CA GLU A 137 0.94 0.27 -10.50
C GLU A 137 1.27 -0.24 -9.09
N LEU A 138 1.00 -1.51 -8.84
CA LEU A 138 1.23 -2.13 -7.52
C LEU A 138 2.66 -1.90 -7.01
N GLU A 139 3.64 -2.07 -7.90
CA GLU A 139 5.07 -2.00 -7.62
C GLU A 139 5.62 -0.58 -7.45
N ARG A 140 4.80 0.47 -7.61
CA ARG A 140 5.28 1.85 -7.61
C ARG A 140 6.15 2.14 -6.39
N SER A 141 7.38 2.62 -6.61
CA SER A 141 8.38 2.92 -5.57
C SER A 141 8.87 1.71 -4.74
N LEU A 142 8.50 0.48 -5.10
CA LEU A 142 8.92 -0.75 -4.43
C LEU A 142 9.98 -1.49 -5.23
N HIS A 143 10.90 -2.14 -4.52
CA HIS A 143 11.81 -3.08 -5.14
C HIS A 143 11.02 -4.33 -5.60
N PRO A 144 11.32 -4.94 -6.76
CA PRO A 144 10.49 -6.02 -7.30
C PRO A 144 10.33 -7.24 -6.39
N LYS A 145 11.36 -7.53 -5.58
CA LYS A 145 11.31 -8.59 -4.55
C LYS A 145 10.33 -8.30 -3.41
N LEU A 146 10.10 -7.03 -3.08
CA LEU A 146 9.10 -6.65 -2.08
C LEU A 146 7.69 -6.86 -2.63
N THR A 147 7.47 -6.52 -3.90
CA THR A 147 6.19 -6.78 -4.58
C THR A 147 5.90 -8.28 -4.66
N GLU A 148 6.89 -9.10 -5.03
CA GLU A 148 6.77 -10.56 -5.03
C GLU A 148 6.41 -11.11 -3.64
N HIS A 149 7.13 -10.68 -2.60
CA HIS A 149 6.88 -11.10 -1.21
C HIS A 149 5.49 -10.68 -0.72
N PHE A 150 5.07 -9.45 -1.03
CA PHE A 150 3.72 -8.96 -0.74
C PHE A 150 2.64 -9.86 -1.37
N LEU A 151 2.78 -10.20 -2.65
CA LEU A 151 1.82 -11.04 -3.37
C LEU A 151 1.73 -12.45 -2.78
N GLN A 152 2.87 -13.04 -2.38
CA GLN A 152 2.92 -14.33 -1.70
C GLN A 152 2.18 -14.29 -0.36
N LEU A 153 2.47 -13.27 0.46
CA LEU A 153 1.78 -13.08 1.74
C LEU A 153 0.28 -12.85 1.55
N PHE A 154 -0.12 -12.08 0.55
CA PHE A 154 -1.52 -11.82 0.25
C PHE A 154 -2.25 -13.10 -0.14
N SER A 155 -1.67 -13.89 -1.05
CA SER A 155 -2.26 -15.16 -1.48
C SER A 155 -2.40 -16.16 -0.32
N GLU A 156 -1.40 -16.25 0.57
CA GLU A 156 -1.45 -17.16 1.71
C GLU A 156 -2.46 -16.68 2.77
N ARG A 157 -2.41 -15.39 3.12
CA ARG A 157 -3.26 -14.78 4.15
C ARG A 157 -4.74 -14.85 3.80
N HIS A 158 -5.08 -14.71 2.52
CA HIS A 158 -6.46 -14.60 2.05
C HIS A 158 -6.96 -15.85 1.31
N LYS A 159 -6.25 -16.98 1.40
CA LYS A 159 -6.60 -18.24 0.72
C LYS A 159 -8.03 -18.73 0.99
N GLU A 160 -8.51 -18.53 2.22
CA GLU A 160 -9.86 -18.94 2.66
C GLU A 160 -10.83 -17.73 2.79
N HIS A 161 -10.40 -16.55 2.35
CA HIS A 161 -11.18 -15.32 2.42
C HIS A 161 -11.71 -14.94 1.04
N LYS A 162 -12.88 -14.30 0.99
CA LYS A 162 -13.45 -13.77 -0.26
C LYS A 162 -12.91 -12.38 -0.56
N ILE A 163 -11.60 -12.30 -0.78
CA ILE A 163 -10.91 -11.04 -1.09
C ILE A 163 -10.21 -11.19 -2.44
N GLN A 164 -10.38 -10.22 -3.32
CA GLN A 164 -9.73 -10.20 -4.63
C GLN A 164 -8.82 -8.99 -4.75
N LEU A 165 -7.63 -9.19 -5.31
CA LEU A 165 -6.71 -8.13 -5.69
C LEU A 165 -6.59 -8.09 -7.22
N ILE A 166 -6.97 -6.96 -7.81
CA ILE A 166 -6.78 -6.65 -9.23
C ILE A 166 -5.77 -5.51 -9.29
N PHE A 167 -4.70 -5.69 -10.06
CA PHE A 167 -3.68 -4.65 -10.17
C PHE A 167 -3.06 -4.58 -11.56
N THR A 168 -2.48 -3.42 -11.88
CA THR A 168 -1.64 -3.21 -13.06
C THR A 168 -0.18 -3.18 -12.63
N THR A 169 0.71 -3.54 -13.56
CA THR A 169 2.15 -3.55 -13.30
C THR A 169 2.93 -3.44 -14.60
N HIS A 170 4.10 -2.81 -14.52
CA HIS A 170 5.14 -2.88 -15.54
C HIS A 170 6.24 -3.88 -15.17
N GLU A 171 6.18 -4.47 -13.98
CA GLU A 171 7.22 -5.36 -13.47
C GLU A 171 7.09 -6.77 -14.03
N THR A 172 8.06 -7.14 -14.87
CA THR A 172 8.10 -8.47 -15.48
C THR A 172 8.59 -9.54 -14.52
N SER A 173 9.29 -9.18 -13.43
CA SER A 173 9.85 -10.15 -12.49
C SER A 173 8.79 -10.94 -11.73
N ILE A 174 7.60 -10.36 -11.53
CA ILE A 174 6.47 -11.02 -10.87
C ILE A 174 5.60 -11.82 -11.84
N MET A 175 5.89 -11.78 -13.14
CA MET A 175 5.20 -12.61 -14.13
C MET A 175 5.75 -14.05 -14.09
N ASP A 176 5.39 -14.76 -13.01
CA ASP A 176 5.83 -16.10 -12.66
C ASP A 176 4.62 -17.02 -12.38
N GLN A 177 4.68 -18.26 -12.85
CA GLN A 177 3.62 -19.27 -12.63
C GLN A 177 3.56 -19.77 -11.18
N ASN A 178 4.59 -19.51 -10.38
CA ASN A 178 4.56 -19.78 -8.95
C ASN A 178 3.70 -18.77 -8.18
N LEU A 179 3.48 -17.57 -8.76
CA LEU A 179 2.66 -16.51 -8.17
C LEU A 179 1.25 -16.50 -8.75
N PHE A 180 1.14 -16.71 -10.07
CA PHE A 180 -0.12 -16.54 -10.79
C PHE A 180 -0.43 -17.71 -11.70
N ARG A 181 -1.71 -18.07 -11.77
CA ARG A 181 -2.23 -18.93 -12.83
C ARG A 181 -2.27 -18.15 -14.15
N ARG A 182 -2.36 -18.90 -15.26
CA ARG A 182 -2.31 -18.30 -16.60
C ARG A 182 -3.53 -17.43 -16.91
N ASP A 183 -4.68 -17.80 -16.37
CA ASP A 183 -5.94 -17.06 -16.45
C ASP A 183 -5.95 -15.80 -15.57
N GLU A 184 -4.95 -15.62 -14.70
CA GLU A 184 -4.79 -14.44 -13.83
C GLU A 184 -3.86 -13.38 -14.44
N ILE A 185 -3.12 -13.72 -15.50
CA ILE A 185 -2.24 -12.78 -16.21
C ILE A 185 -2.94 -12.28 -17.48
N TRP A 186 -3.08 -10.96 -17.58
CA TRP A 186 -3.74 -10.27 -18.69
C TRP A 186 -2.82 -9.20 -19.27
N PHE A 187 -2.86 -9.06 -20.59
CA PHE A 187 -2.09 -8.07 -21.34
C PHE A 187 -3.02 -7.04 -21.95
N ILE A 188 -2.54 -5.79 -22.05
CA ILE A 188 -3.20 -4.71 -22.76
C ILE A 188 -2.29 -4.26 -23.90
N GLU A 189 -2.82 -4.22 -25.12
CA GLU A 189 -2.10 -3.78 -26.32
C GLU A 189 -2.95 -2.78 -27.11
N LYS A 190 -2.31 -1.84 -27.81
CA LYS A 190 -2.97 -0.95 -28.76
C LYS A 190 -2.85 -1.51 -30.17
N ASP A 191 -3.96 -1.55 -30.89
CA ASP A 191 -3.96 -1.90 -32.31
C ASP A 191 -3.46 -0.74 -33.20
N ASN A 192 -3.41 -0.98 -34.51
CA ASN A 192 -2.96 0.02 -35.49
C ASN A 192 -3.91 1.23 -35.60
N GLU A 193 -5.14 1.12 -35.09
CA GLU A 193 -6.12 2.20 -35.03
C GLU A 193 -6.08 2.93 -33.67
N ASN A 194 -5.15 2.57 -32.78
CA ASN A 194 -4.99 3.05 -31.40
C ASN A 194 -6.11 2.62 -30.43
N ASN A 195 -6.89 1.58 -30.75
CA ASN A 195 -7.83 1.00 -29.81
C ASN A 195 -7.10 0.05 -28.85
N SER A 196 -7.45 0.08 -27.57
CA SER A 196 -6.90 -0.85 -26.58
C SER A 196 -7.66 -2.18 -26.60
N GLY A 197 -6.95 -3.29 -26.75
CA GLY A 197 -7.44 -4.64 -26.55
C GLY A 197 -6.86 -5.27 -25.29
N ILE A 198 -7.66 -6.07 -24.58
CA ILE A 198 -7.21 -6.85 -23.42
C ILE A 198 -7.39 -8.35 -23.69
N TYR A 199 -6.41 -9.16 -23.31
CA TYR A 199 -6.47 -10.62 -23.47
C TYR A 199 -5.60 -11.36 -22.43
N SER A 200 -6.01 -12.57 -22.07
CA SER A 200 -5.30 -13.41 -21.10
C SER A 200 -4.12 -14.17 -21.73
N LEU A 201 -3.10 -14.45 -20.90
CA LEU A 201 -2.01 -15.37 -21.21
C LEU A 201 -2.49 -16.80 -21.54
N ASP A 202 -3.68 -17.20 -21.08
CA ASP A 202 -4.27 -18.51 -21.38
C ASP A 202 -4.52 -18.72 -22.89
N ARG A 203 -4.64 -17.64 -23.67
CA ARG A 203 -4.77 -17.70 -25.13
C ARG A 203 -3.58 -18.37 -25.82
N PHE A 204 -2.40 -18.34 -25.21
CA PHE A 204 -1.16 -18.84 -25.81
C PHE A 204 -0.93 -20.29 -25.41
N LYS A 205 -0.77 -21.24 -26.35
CA LYS A 205 -0.49 -22.65 -26.03
C LYS A 205 1.01 -22.91 -25.77
N GLU A 206 1.65 -22.12 -24.92
CA GLU A 206 3.06 -22.34 -24.54
C GLU A 206 3.24 -23.50 -23.54
N ARG A 207 4.37 -24.20 -23.65
CA ARG A 207 4.79 -25.25 -22.70
C ARG A 207 5.13 -24.61 -21.33
N TYR A 208 4.81 -25.33 -20.27
CA TYR A 208 5.00 -24.92 -18.86
C TYR A 208 6.48 -24.64 -18.46
N ASP A 209 7.45 -25.04 -19.28
CA ASP A 209 8.89 -25.00 -18.97
C ASP A 209 9.58 -23.66 -19.28
N ARG A 210 8.85 -22.68 -19.84
CA ARG A 210 9.42 -21.37 -20.21
C ARG A 210 9.24 -20.33 -19.12
N LYS A 211 10.31 -19.55 -18.86
CA LYS A 211 10.22 -18.33 -18.07
C LYS A 211 9.31 -17.33 -18.78
N LEU A 212 8.11 -17.11 -18.25
CA LEU A 212 7.10 -16.23 -18.84
C LEU A 212 7.66 -14.83 -19.08
N SER A 213 8.33 -14.24 -18.08
CA SER A 213 8.93 -12.89 -18.17
C SER A 213 9.85 -12.73 -19.37
N LYS A 214 10.71 -13.72 -19.62
CA LYS A 214 11.58 -13.74 -20.80
C LYS A 214 10.79 -13.83 -22.11
N ALA A 215 9.78 -14.68 -22.17
CA ALA A 215 8.94 -14.82 -23.36
C ALA A 215 8.17 -13.53 -23.70
N TYR A 216 7.70 -12.81 -22.68
CA TYR A 216 7.07 -11.49 -22.85
C TYR A 216 8.05 -10.45 -23.39
N LEU A 217 9.26 -10.35 -22.80
CA LEU A 217 10.30 -9.41 -23.25
C LEU A 217 10.80 -9.71 -24.67
N GLU A 218 10.70 -10.96 -25.13
CA GLU A 218 10.95 -11.37 -26.52
C GLU A 218 9.79 -11.02 -27.48
N GLY A 219 8.69 -10.47 -26.97
CA GLY A 219 7.52 -10.03 -27.74
C GLY A 219 6.51 -11.12 -28.08
N ARG A 220 6.61 -12.31 -27.47
CA ARG A 220 5.77 -13.46 -27.87
C ARG A 220 4.30 -13.31 -27.52
N TYR A 221 3.99 -12.46 -26.54
CA TYR A 221 2.63 -12.21 -26.10
C TYR A 221 2.08 -10.88 -26.59
N GLY A 222 2.81 -10.15 -27.46
CA GLY A 222 2.46 -8.76 -27.80
C GLY A 222 2.62 -7.83 -26.61
N ALA A 223 1.88 -6.72 -26.61
CA ALA A 223 1.85 -5.72 -25.54
C ALA A 223 3.22 -5.12 -25.19
N ILE A 224 4.17 -5.17 -26.12
CA ILE A 224 5.48 -4.52 -26.00
C ILE A 224 5.56 -3.31 -26.93
N PRO A 225 6.26 -2.23 -26.53
CA PRO A 225 6.44 -1.07 -27.40
C PRO A 225 7.24 -1.40 -28.67
N VAL A 226 6.74 -0.97 -29.83
CA VAL A 226 7.48 -1.01 -31.09
C VAL A 226 8.07 0.38 -31.36
N PHE A 227 9.40 0.49 -31.22
CA PHE A 227 10.10 1.77 -31.38
C PHE A 227 10.41 2.08 -32.84
N ASN A 228 10.18 3.33 -33.24
CA ASN A 228 10.64 3.87 -34.52
C ASN A 228 11.98 4.60 -34.35
N ASN A 229 12.85 4.50 -35.34
CA ASN A 229 14.15 5.18 -35.31
C ASN A 229 13.98 6.69 -35.41
N PHE A 230 14.49 7.42 -34.42
CA PHE A 230 14.67 8.86 -34.47
C PHE A 230 16.11 9.20 -34.88
N LYS A 231 16.28 10.13 -35.83
CA LYS A 231 17.61 10.62 -36.24
C LYS A 231 17.77 12.08 -35.81
N PHE A 232 18.69 12.32 -34.90
CA PHE A 232 19.13 13.68 -34.57
C PHE A 232 19.84 14.31 -35.78
N ARG A 233 19.45 15.52 -36.17
CA ARG A 233 20.22 16.30 -37.16
C ARG A 233 21.51 16.76 -36.49
N LYS A 234 22.65 16.58 -37.16
CA LYS A 234 23.89 17.24 -36.74
C LYS A 234 23.73 18.73 -37.05
N GLU A 235 23.90 19.57 -36.04
CA GLU A 235 24.08 21.01 -36.25
C GLU A 235 25.39 21.22 -37.03
N VAL A 236 25.29 22.02 -38.09
CA VAL A 236 26.40 22.37 -39.00
C VAL A 236 26.96 23.71 -38.59
#